data_AF-A0A835VRY7-F1
#
_entry.id   AF-A0A835VRY7-F1
#
_cell.length_a   1.000
_cell.length_b   1.000
_cell.length_c   1.000
_cell.angle_alpha   90.00
_cell.angle_beta   90.00
_cell.angle_gamma   90.00
#
_symmetry.space_group_name_H-M   'P 1'
#
loop_
_entity.id
_entity.type
_entity.pdbx_description
1 polymer ?
#
loop_
_entity_poly.entity_id
_entity_poly.type
_entity_poly.pdbx_seq_one_letter_code
_entity_poly.pdbx_strand_id
1 'polypeptide(L)'
;MKHWAVLLVPLVALIGYFASELGRVDLLLVGTITVDVVDDGSRPAGGAVSYAASIARAYGIRACVVSVAGEDADLSVFAGHELHVVPAAATLTFEHTYTWFGHQRKLRVTANPNVTLSRAHVPRHCQRARTVILGPLTQHELDAASFLEYDSMWDALFRGRQHIGLMAQGFQRRLGPDGRVLPLLTPSPQLLSGLGRSRRVSLFLSDVETEPWSEDWLGLVVGSAERVLITRGSAGATEYNDTGVHDIHIVPVDKVRDTNGAGDTFATGYMLALARGLPDPGAHASWAASRAVMQPQSCKPHCAGDLIEGHVPAWRPADRLAAAAHGLGAAARGLVDRGLREGLAAALHLRQLPPGTLTQMAAKATAGAGGGAAQSGKKKSGGVGGKKLAAGPADEEDDDDDDELASVTVATVTL
;
A
#
# COMPACT_ATOMS: atom_id res chain seq x y z
N MET A 1 -27.65 12.02 -41.57
CA MET A 1 -26.61 10.98 -41.36
C MET A 1 -25.48 11.37 -40.40
N LYS A 2 -25.16 12.66 -40.15
CA LYS A 2 -24.09 13.07 -39.21
C LYS A 2 -24.42 12.94 -37.70
N HIS A 3 -25.70 12.90 -37.30
CA HIS A 3 -26.10 12.85 -35.88
C HIS A 3 -25.94 11.47 -35.22
N TRP A 4 -25.96 10.38 -35.99
CA TRP A 4 -25.80 9.04 -35.42
C TRP A 4 -24.36 8.75 -35.00
N ALA A 5 -23.37 9.31 -35.71
CA ALA A 5 -21.95 9.19 -35.35
C ALA A 5 -21.61 9.88 -34.00
N VAL A 6 -22.34 10.94 -33.65
CA VAL A 6 -22.14 11.70 -32.40
C VAL A 6 -22.65 10.93 -31.17
N LEU A 7 -23.67 10.08 -31.32
CA LEU A 7 -24.22 9.24 -30.24
C LEU A 7 -23.54 7.86 -30.15
N LEU A 8 -22.93 7.39 -31.24
CA LEU A 8 -22.28 6.07 -31.27
C LEU A 8 -21.00 6.03 -30.43
N VAL A 9 -20.19 7.09 -30.48
CA VAL A 9 -18.93 7.19 -29.73
C VAL A 9 -19.13 7.08 -28.21
N PRO A 10 -20.02 7.88 -27.57
CA PRO A 10 -20.25 7.77 -26.12
C PRO A 10 -20.89 6.43 -25.73
N LEU A 11 -21.73 5.84 -26.59
CA LEU A 11 -22.30 4.52 -26.33
C LEU A 11 -21.23 3.42 -26.36
N VAL A 12 -20.34 3.43 -27.34
CA VAL A 12 -19.22 2.47 -27.43
C VAL A 12 -18.26 2.64 -26.25
N ALA A 13 -17.96 3.89 -25.86
CA ALA A 13 -17.15 4.17 -24.68
C ALA A 13 -17.80 3.66 -23.39
N LEU A 14 -19.11 3.84 -23.24
CA LEU A 14 -19.88 3.34 -22.10
C LEU A 14 -19.87 1.81 -22.04
N ILE A 15 -20.13 1.13 -23.17
CA ILE A 15 -20.06 -0.32 -23.28
C ILE A 15 -18.65 -0.83 -22.93
N GLY A 16 -17.62 -0.17 -23.47
CA GLY A 16 -16.22 -0.50 -23.16
C GLY A 16 -15.90 -0.33 -21.67
N TYR A 17 -16.40 0.73 -21.03
CA TYR A 17 -16.28 0.93 -19.59
C TYR A 17 -16.96 -0.20 -18.80
N PHE A 18 -18.21 -0.54 -19.09
CA PHE A 18 -18.92 -1.61 -18.39
C PHE A 18 -18.24 -2.97 -18.59
N ALA A 19 -17.85 -3.31 -19.82
CA ALA A 19 -17.10 -4.53 -20.11
C ALA A 19 -15.79 -4.57 -19.31
N SER A 20 -15.08 -3.45 -19.26
CA SER A 20 -13.85 -3.32 -18.48
C SER A 20 -14.08 -3.46 -16.98
N GLU A 21 -15.17 -2.91 -16.44
CA GLU A 21 -15.50 -3.03 -15.02
C GLU A 21 -15.95 -4.45 -14.66
N LEU A 22 -16.73 -5.11 -15.52
CA LEU A 22 -17.16 -6.50 -15.31
C LEU A 22 -16.01 -7.50 -15.32
N GLY A 23 -14.96 -7.21 -16.10
CA GLY A 23 -13.75 -8.00 -16.20
C GLY A 23 -12.67 -7.67 -15.17
N ARG A 24 -12.87 -6.71 -14.26
CA ARG A 24 -11.89 -6.41 -13.21
C ARG A 24 -11.68 -7.62 -12.31
N VAL A 25 -10.41 -7.90 -12.02
CA VAL A 25 -9.99 -8.84 -10.98
C VAL A 25 -10.54 -8.37 -9.62
N ASP A 26 -11.03 -9.28 -8.79
CA ASP A 26 -11.62 -8.90 -7.51
C ASP A 26 -10.54 -8.61 -6.45
N LEU A 27 -9.42 -9.36 -6.47
CA LEU A 27 -8.35 -9.26 -5.47
C LEU A 27 -6.95 -9.37 -6.10
N LEU A 28 -6.09 -8.41 -5.78
CA LEU A 28 -4.65 -8.44 -6.02
C LEU A 28 -3.90 -8.54 -4.68
N LEU A 29 -3.01 -9.51 -4.55
CA LEU A 29 -2.12 -9.68 -3.40
C LEU A 29 -0.68 -9.44 -3.88
N VAL A 30 0.06 -8.59 -3.17
CA VAL A 30 1.47 -8.28 -3.49
C VAL A 30 2.31 -8.35 -2.24
N GLY A 31 3.34 -9.18 -2.28
CA GLY A 31 4.30 -9.36 -1.18
C GLY A 31 5.17 -10.59 -1.42
N THR A 32 6.24 -10.74 -0.67
CA THR A 32 7.19 -11.85 -0.84
C THR A 32 6.75 -13.05 -0.01
N ILE A 33 6.76 -14.23 -0.64
CA ILE A 33 6.61 -15.48 0.10
C ILE A 33 7.86 -15.71 0.93
N THR A 34 7.68 -16.21 2.16
CA THR A 34 8.80 -16.57 3.02
C THR A 34 8.89 -18.04 3.27
N VAL A 35 10.07 -18.47 3.68
CA VAL A 35 10.26 -19.73 4.40
C VAL A 35 10.44 -19.38 5.87
N ASP A 36 9.52 -19.85 6.72
CA ASP A 36 9.61 -19.63 8.16
C ASP A 36 10.24 -20.88 8.79
N VAL A 37 11.46 -20.75 9.32
CA VAL A 37 12.15 -21.84 10.02
C VAL A 37 11.71 -21.86 11.48
N VAL A 38 11.11 -22.98 11.88
CA VAL A 38 10.54 -23.21 13.21
C VAL A 38 11.46 -24.13 14.02
N ASP A 39 11.41 -24.04 15.35
CA ASP A 39 12.22 -24.84 16.28
C ASP A 39 12.12 -26.36 16.08
N ASP A 40 10.98 -26.85 15.59
CA ASP A 40 10.75 -28.27 15.29
C ASP A 40 11.41 -28.72 13.98
N GLY A 41 12.13 -27.83 13.30
CA GLY A 41 12.78 -28.05 12.01
C GLY A 41 11.84 -27.91 10.81
N SER A 42 10.54 -27.67 11.03
CA SER A 42 9.61 -27.41 9.94
C SER A 42 9.92 -26.08 9.25
N ARG A 43 9.61 -26.03 7.95
CA ARG A 43 9.90 -24.89 7.07
C ARG A 43 8.65 -24.48 6.28
N PRO A 44 7.51 -24.19 6.94
CA PRO A 44 6.29 -23.78 6.24
C PRO A 44 6.50 -22.52 5.42
N ALA A 45 5.70 -22.39 4.36
CA ALA A 45 5.53 -21.13 3.66
C ALA A 45 4.97 -20.08 4.62
N GLY A 46 5.52 -18.87 4.59
CA GLY A 46 5.09 -17.76 5.42
C GLY A 46 4.91 -16.48 4.61
N GLY A 47 4.90 -15.38 5.33
CA GLY A 47 4.76 -14.05 4.76
C GLY A 47 3.33 -13.61 4.55
N ALA A 48 3.11 -12.31 4.63
CA ALA A 48 1.78 -11.69 4.62
C ALA A 48 0.95 -12.09 3.40
N VAL A 49 1.60 -12.19 2.23
CA VAL A 49 0.98 -12.62 0.97
C VAL A 49 0.42 -14.05 1.03
N SER A 50 1.11 -14.96 1.74
CA SER A 50 0.74 -16.38 1.84
C SER A 50 -0.44 -16.56 2.79
N TYR A 51 -0.44 -15.84 3.92
CA TYR A 51 -1.62 -15.76 4.80
C TYR A 51 -2.81 -15.19 4.05
N ALA A 52 -2.63 -14.07 3.34
CA ALA A 52 -3.71 -13.45 2.57
C ALA A 52 -4.27 -14.37 1.48
N ALA A 53 -3.41 -15.13 0.79
CA ALA A 53 -3.84 -16.12 -0.20
C ALA A 53 -4.67 -17.24 0.42
N SER A 54 -4.23 -17.80 1.56
CA SER A 54 -4.97 -18.84 2.27
C SER A 54 -6.38 -18.37 2.68
N ILE A 55 -6.49 -17.16 3.24
CA ILE A 55 -7.79 -16.57 3.59
C ILE A 55 -8.65 -16.29 2.36
N ALA A 56 -8.06 -15.77 1.27
CA ALA A 56 -8.79 -15.54 0.02
C ALA A 56 -9.37 -16.85 -0.54
N ARG A 57 -8.57 -17.93 -0.54
CA ARG A 57 -9.02 -19.27 -0.96
C ARG A 57 -10.14 -19.79 -0.08
N ALA A 58 -10.04 -19.63 1.25
CA ALA A 58 -11.07 -20.07 2.18
C ALA A 58 -12.43 -19.38 1.93
N TYR A 59 -12.40 -18.10 1.51
CA TYR A 59 -13.60 -17.38 1.06
C TYR A 59 -14.02 -17.65 -0.39
N GLY A 60 -13.35 -18.57 -1.10
CA GLY A 60 -13.65 -18.90 -2.50
C GLY A 60 -13.24 -17.80 -3.50
N ILE A 61 -12.32 -16.92 -3.13
CA ILE A 61 -11.88 -15.79 -3.94
C ILE A 61 -10.57 -16.16 -4.66
N ARG A 62 -10.61 -16.18 -6.00
CA ARG A 62 -9.41 -16.31 -6.82
C ARG A 62 -8.70 -14.94 -6.94
N ALA A 63 -7.63 -14.78 -6.17
CA ALA A 63 -6.70 -13.66 -6.30
C ALA A 63 -5.76 -13.74 -7.51
N CYS A 64 -5.30 -12.57 -7.96
CA CYS A 64 -4.02 -12.42 -8.65
C CYS A 64 -2.93 -12.17 -7.60
N VAL A 65 -1.88 -12.97 -7.60
CA VAL A 65 -0.81 -12.95 -6.60
C VAL A 65 0.50 -12.59 -7.30
N VAL A 66 1.19 -11.57 -6.82
CA VAL A 66 2.53 -11.19 -7.29
C VAL A 66 3.50 -11.37 -6.13
N SER A 67 4.47 -12.26 -6.30
CA SER A 67 5.39 -12.62 -5.22
C SER A 67 6.81 -12.83 -5.72
N VAL A 68 7.79 -12.66 -4.84
CA VAL A 68 9.20 -12.97 -5.10
C VAL A 68 9.51 -14.35 -4.53
N ALA A 69 10.18 -15.20 -5.29
CA ALA A 69 10.57 -16.52 -4.82
C ALA A 69 11.88 -17.00 -5.47
N GLY A 70 12.66 -17.78 -4.70
CA GLY A 70 13.73 -18.60 -5.24
C GLY A 70 13.18 -19.87 -5.92
N GLU A 71 14.04 -20.56 -6.66
CA GLU A 71 13.68 -21.75 -7.45
C GLU A 71 13.10 -22.88 -6.59
N ASP A 72 13.63 -23.07 -5.38
CA ASP A 72 13.24 -24.14 -4.45
C ASP A 72 12.07 -23.78 -3.53
N ALA A 73 11.38 -22.65 -3.76
CA ALA A 73 10.27 -22.23 -2.90
C ALA A 73 9.04 -23.14 -3.06
N ASP A 74 8.45 -23.59 -1.95
CA ASP A 74 7.12 -24.22 -1.99
C ASP A 74 6.04 -23.16 -2.22
N LEU A 75 5.43 -23.20 -3.42
CA LEU A 75 4.39 -22.27 -3.86
C LEU A 75 2.96 -22.85 -3.72
N SER A 76 2.81 -24.02 -3.08
CA SER A 76 1.53 -24.75 -2.97
C SER A 76 0.43 -23.94 -2.26
N VAL A 77 0.81 -23.00 -1.38
CA VAL A 77 -0.11 -22.07 -0.72
C VAL A 77 -0.92 -21.23 -1.72
N PHE A 78 -0.36 -20.98 -2.91
CA PHE A 78 -1.01 -20.19 -3.95
C PHE A 78 -1.90 -21.04 -4.89
N ALA A 79 -2.07 -22.34 -4.64
CA ALA A 79 -2.92 -23.20 -5.44
C ALA A 79 -4.36 -22.66 -5.51
N GLY A 80 -4.87 -22.49 -6.73
CA GLY A 80 -6.20 -21.90 -7.00
C GLY A 80 -6.16 -20.41 -7.35
N HIS A 81 -5.03 -19.74 -7.16
CA HIS A 81 -4.82 -18.34 -7.55
C HIS A 81 -4.17 -18.21 -8.94
N GLU A 82 -4.16 -16.99 -9.48
CA GLU A 82 -3.31 -16.62 -10.60
C GLU A 82 -1.99 -16.09 -10.05
N LEU A 83 -0.92 -16.90 -10.10
CA LEU A 83 0.37 -16.57 -9.51
C LEU A 83 1.35 -16.01 -10.56
N HIS A 84 1.97 -14.89 -10.22
CA HIS A 84 3.05 -14.26 -10.97
C HIS A 84 4.28 -14.17 -10.08
N VAL A 85 5.29 -14.99 -10.37
CA VAL A 85 6.54 -15.04 -9.61
C VAL A 85 7.57 -14.11 -10.25
N VAL A 86 8.15 -13.23 -9.45
CA VAL A 86 9.39 -12.52 -9.76
C VAL A 86 10.54 -13.39 -9.24
N PRO A 87 11.36 -13.98 -10.13
CA PRO A 87 12.42 -14.90 -9.70
C PRO A 87 13.51 -14.15 -8.93
N ALA A 88 14.07 -14.80 -7.91
CA ALA A 88 15.21 -14.31 -7.13
C ALA A 88 16.21 -15.44 -6.85
N ALA A 89 17.43 -15.08 -6.44
CA ALA A 89 18.48 -16.05 -6.12
C ALA A 89 18.20 -16.85 -4.83
N ALA A 90 17.36 -16.32 -3.94
CA ALA A 90 16.95 -16.97 -2.70
C ALA A 90 15.55 -16.51 -2.29
N THR A 91 14.84 -17.35 -1.55
CA THR A 91 13.56 -16.99 -0.92
C THR A 91 13.80 -16.29 0.41
N LEU A 92 13.02 -15.24 0.71
CA LEU A 92 13.10 -14.55 1.99
C LEU A 92 12.88 -15.55 3.13
N THR A 93 13.84 -15.68 4.04
CA THR A 93 13.81 -16.71 5.09
C THR A 93 13.85 -16.05 6.47
N PHE A 94 12.85 -16.33 7.29
CA PHE A 94 12.79 -15.92 8.69
C PHE A 94 13.08 -17.13 9.58
N GLU A 95 13.98 -16.94 10.55
CA GLU A 95 14.26 -17.92 11.60
C GLU A 95 13.72 -17.37 12.92
N HIS A 96 12.95 -18.20 13.61
CA HIS A 96 12.44 -17.89 14.94
C HIS A 96 13.38 -18.54 15.96
N THR A 97 13.94 -17.75 16.87
CA THR A 97 14.69 -18.29 18.01
C THR A 97 13.96 -17.93 19.31
N TYR A 98 13.56 -18.93 20.09
CA TYR A 98 13.02 -18.74 21.43
C TYR A 98 14.15 -18.83 22.45
N THR A 99 14.32 -17.79 23.28
CA THR A 99 15.23 -17.88 24.42
C THR A 99 14.50 -18.42 25.64
N TRP A 100 14.98 -19.54 26.22
CA TRP A 100 14.35 -20.27 27.35
C TRP A 100 14.08 -19.41 28.60
N PHE A 101 14.79 -18.28 28.78
CA PHE A 101 14.67 -17.40 29.95
C PHE A 101 13.85 -16.12 29.74
N GLY A 102 13.33 -15.87 28.54
CA GLY A 102 12.54 -14.68 28.28
C GLY A 102 11.57 -14.98 27.17
N HIS A 103 10.29 -14.72 27.40
CA HIS A 103 9.18 -14.87 26.45
C HIS A 103 9.31 -13.99 25.18
N GLN A 104 10.54 -13.64 24.78
CA GLN A 104 10.86 -12.80 23.65
C GLN A 104 11.30 -13.69 22.48
N ARG A 105 10.43 -13.75 21.48
CA ARG A 105 10.74 -14.33 20.17
C ARG A 105 11.74 -13.43 19.46
N LYS A 106 12.92 -13.96 19.13
CA LYS A 106 13.88 -13.28 18.25
C LYS A 106 13.61 -13.73 16.82
N LEU A 107 13.31 -12.77 15.95
CA LEU A 107 13.21 -12.98 14.50
C LEU A 107 14.54 -12.60 13.87
N ARG A 108 15.06 -13.47 13.02
CA ARG A 108 16.25 -13.22 12.21
C ARG A 108 15.96 -13.50 10.75
N VAL A 109 16.38 -12.60 9.86
CA VAL A 109 16.40 -12.84 8.42
C VAL A 109 17.72 -13.54 8.07
N THR A 110 17.64 -14.72 7.48
CA THR A 110 18.82 -15.52 7.10
C THR A 110 19.07 -15.53 5.59
N ALA A 111 18.06 -15.19 4.79
CA ALA A 111 18.17 -14.97 3.35
C ALA A 111 17.23 -13.84 2.93
N ASN A 112 17.69 -12.93 2.08
CA ASN A 112 16.88 -11.84 1.53
C ASN A 112 17.04 -11.81 0.01
N PRO A 113 15.94 -11.83 -0.77
CA PRO A 113 16.01 -11.80 -2.23
C PRO A 113 16.58 -10.49 -2.80
N ASN A 114 16.62 -9.40 -2.02
CA ASN A 114 17.02 -8.06 -2.47
C ASN A 114 16.24 -7.58 -3.71
N VAL A 115 14.96 -7.93 -3.79
CA VAL A 115 14.03 -7.49 -4.83
C VAL A 115 12.99 -6.58 -4.20
N THR A 116 12.81 -5.39 -4.77
CA THR A 116 11.72 -4.47 -4.41
C THR A 116 10.57 -4.65 -5.39
N LEU A 117 9.49 -5.29 -4.93
CA LEU A 117 8.23 -5.37 -5.68
C LEU A 117 7.64 -3.98 -5.85
N SER A 118 7.09 -3.73 -7.03
CA SER A 118 6.46 -2.47 -7.39
C SER A 118 5.31 -2.74 -8.35
N ARG A 119 4.50 -1.72 -8.62
CA ARG A 119 3.38 -1.81 -9.57
C ARG A 119 3.80 -2.33 -10.95
N ALA A 120 5.03 -2.04 -11.39
CA ALA A 120 5.55 -2.48 -12.69
C ALA A 120 5.65 -4.01 -12.81
N HIS A 121 5.79 -4.72 -11.70
CA HIS A 121 5.81 -6.18 -11.64
C HIS A 121 4.42 -6.80 -11.75
N VAL A 122 3.36 -6.01 -11.61
CA VAL A 122 1.97 -6.51 -11.64
C VAL A 122 1.46 -6.56 -13.08
N PRO A 123 0.91 -7.70 -13.53
CA PRO A 123 0.27 -7.80 -14.85
C PRO A 123 -0.81 -6.74 -15.07
N ARG A 124 -0.89 -6.20 -16.29
CA ARG A 124 -1.79 -5.07 -16.60
C ARG A 124 -3.26 -5.34 -16.25
N HIS A 125 -3.76 -6.55 -16.41
CA HIS A 125 -5.15 -6.89 -16.07
C HIS A 125 -5.39 -6.97 -14.55
N CYS A 126 -4.37 -7.33 -13.77
CA CYS A 126 -4.43 -7.36 -12.30
C CYS A 126 -4.27 -5.97 -11.66
N GLN A 127 -3.58 -5.05 -12.32
CA GLN A 127 -3.34 -3.69 -11.81
C GLN A 127 -4.61 -2.88 -11.50
N ARG A 128 -5.75 -3.27 -12.07
CA ARG A 128 -7.07 -2.67 -11.83
C ARG A 128 -7.95 -3.47 -10.87
N ALA A 129 -7.36 -4.35 -10.05
CA ALA A 129 -8.14 -5.15 -9.11
C ALA A 129 -9.03 -4.28 -8.21
N ARG A 130 -10.19 -4.80 -7.78
CA ARG A 130 -11.10 -4.06 -6.88
C ARG A 130 -10.47 -3.81 -5.52
N THR A 131 -9.80 -4.84 -5.01
CA THR A 131 -9.07 -4.79 -3.75
C THR A 131 -7.60 -5.11 -4.00
N VAL A 132 -6.72 -4.33 -3.41
CA VAL A 132 -5.26 -4.53 -3.44
C VAL A 132 -4.80 -4.69 -2.00
N ILE A 133 -4.07 -5.76 -1.70
CA ILE A 133 -3.44 -5.97 -0.40
C ILE A 133 -1.94 -6.01 -0.62
N LEU A 134 -1.23 -5.10 0.06
CA LEU A 134 0.21 -4.96 0.04
C LEU A 134 0.76 -5.46 1.37
N GLY A 135 1.65 -6.45 1.33
CA GLY A 135 2.19 -7.10 2.52
C GLY A 135 3.73 -7.13 2.55
N PRO A 136 4.41 -5.98 2.73
CA PRO A 136 5.85 -5.96 2.97
C PRO A 136 6.20 -6.65 4.31
N LEU A 137 7.30 -7.39 4.33
CA LEU A 137 7.85 -8.01 5.54
C LEU A 137 9.17 -7.38 5.99
N THR A 138 9.83 -6.65 5.08
CA THR A 138 10.99 -5.79 5.36
C THR A 138 10.86 -4.44 4.65
N GLN A 139 11.66 -3.45 5.06
CA GLN A 139 11.57 -2.07 4.57
C GLN A 139 11.68 -1.92 3.05
N HIS A 140 12.57 -2.67 2.42
CA HIS A 140 12.94 -2.48 1.00
C HIS A 140 12.34 -3.53 0.08
N GLU A 141 11.43 -4.36 0.58
CA GLU A 141 10.80 -5.44 -0.20
C GLU A 141 9.71 -4.93 -1.15
N LEU A 142 9.04 -3.83 -0.82
CA LEU A 142 7.86 -3.38 -1.57
C LEU A 142 7.81 -1.85 -1.64
N ASP A 143 7.72 -1.33 -2.85
CA ASP A 143 7.41 0.07 -3.12
C ASP A 143 5.88 0.25 -3.15
N ALA A 144 5.31 0.53 -1.97
CA ALA A 144 3.87 0.75 -1.82
C ALA A 144 3.40 2.02 -2.53
N ALA A 145 4.26 3.04 -2.65
CA ALA A 145 3.92 4.31 -3.27
C ALA A 145 3.61 4.14 -4.77
N SER A 146 4.32 3.24 -5.45
CA SER A 146 4.03 2.90 -6.85
C SER A 146 2.60 2.41 -7.11
N PHE A 147 1.88 1.92 -6.09
CA PHE A 147 0.48 1.51 -6.20
C PHE A 147 -0.52 2.66 -6.01
N LEU A 148 -0.05 3.80 -5.49
CA LEU A 148 -0.85 4.98 -5.15
C LEU A 148 -0.69 6.12 -6.16
N GLU A 149 0.40 6.15 -6.90
CA GLU A 149 0.65 7.17 -7.90
C GLU A 149 -0.30 7.01 -9.10
N TYR A 150 -1.01 8.10 -9.40
CA TYR A 150 -1.93 8.20 -10.53
C TYR A 150 -1.25 9.05 -11.59
N ASP A 151 -0.75 8.42 -12.65
CA ASP A 151 0.03 9.09 -13.69
C ASP A 151 -0.79 10.08 -14.54
N SER A 152 -2.14 9.95 -14.53
CA SER A 152 -2.99 10.80 -15.36
C SER A 152 -4.41 11.03 -14.82
N MET A 153 -5.04 12.11 -15.29
CA MET A 153 -6.48 12.36 -15.10
C MET A 153 -7.34 11.18 -15.57
N TRP A 154 -6.90 10.50 -16.63
CA TRP A 154 -7.59 9.33 -17.18
C TRP A 154 -7.48 8.12 -16.26
N ASP A 155 -6.32 7.91 -15.62
CA ASP A 155 -6.14 6.88 -14.61
C ASP A 155 -7.06 7.08 -13.41
N ALA A 156 -7.21 8.32 -12.96
CA ALA A 156 -8.14 8.64 -11.88
C ALA A 156 -9.62 8.41 -12.25
N LEU A 157 -9.99 8.60 -13.52
CA LEU A 157 -11.36 8.43 -14.01
C LEU A 157 -11.72 6.95 -14.28
N PHE A 158 -10.77 6.19 -14.84
CA PHE A 158 -11.02 4.82 -15.31
C PHE A 158 -10.59 3.71 -14.35
N ARG A 159 -9.76 3.97 -13.33
CA ARG A 159 -9.39 2.92 -12.34
C ARG A 159 -10.51 2.58 -11.36
N GLY A 160 -11.56 3.40 -11.27
CA GLY A 160 -12.61 3.27 -10.26
C GLY A 160 -12.06 3.43 -8.84
N ARG A 161 -12.90 3.25 -7.81
CA ARG A 161 -12.41 3.17 -6.44
C ARG A 161 -11.77 1.78 -6.25
N GLN A 162 -10.51 1.74 -5.82
CA GLN A 162 -9.83 0.54 -5.35
C GLN A 162 -9.75 0.61 -3.83
N HIS A 163 -10.00 -0.51 -3.15
CA HIS A 163 -9.70 -0.64 -1.73
C HIS A 163 -8.24 -1.07 -1.60
N ILE A 164 -7.40 -0.23 -1.01
CA ILE A 164 -5.96 -0.51 -0.86
C ILE A 164 -5.66 -0.76 0.60
N GLY A 165 -5.28 -1.99 0.94
CA GLY A 165 -4.85 -2.41 2.26
C GLY A 165 -3.34 -2.50 2.32
N LEU A 166 -2.71 -1.92 3.33
CA LEU A 166 -1.27 -1.98 3.55
C LEU A 166 -0.99 -2.59 4.92
N MET A 167 -0.47 -3.82 4.93
CA MET A 167 0.05 -4.48 6.13
C MET A 167 1.46 -3.94 6.38
N ALA A 168 1.58 -2.81 7.07
CA ALA A 168 2.79 -2.00 7.11
C ALA A 168 3.86 -2.48 8.09
N GLN A 169 3.65 -3.64 8.73
CA GLN A 169 4.58 -4.19 9.72
C GLN A 169 6.01 -4.29 9.17
N GLY A 170 6.19 -4.73 7.91
CA GLY A 170 7.52 -4.80 7.30
C GLY A 170 8.26 -3.47 7.17
N PHE A 171 7.55 -2.36 6.98
CA PHE A 171 8.15 -1.03 6.89
C PHE A 171 8.66 -0.52 8.24
N GLN A 172 8.16 -1.05 9.35
CA GLN A 172 8.61 -0.71 10.70
C GLN A 172 9.67 -1.67 11.25
N ARG A 173 10.27 -2.49 10.38
CA ARG A 173 11.35 -3.42 10.74
C ARG A 173 12.68 -2.96 10.15
N ARG A 174 13.67 -2.76 11.03
CA ARG A 174 15.07 -2.62 10.64
C ARG A 174 15.77 -3.97 10.77
N LEU A 175 16.63 -4.30 9.81
CA LEU A 175 17.53 -5.44 9.93
C LEU A 175 18.84 -4.99 10.61
N GLY A 176 19.19 -5.65 11.71
CA GLY A 176 20.49 -5.49 12.36
C GLY A 176 21.61 -6.17 11.56
N PRO A 177 22.88 -5.95 11.94
CA PRO A 177 24.04 -6.51 11.23
C PRO A 177 24.04 -8.04 11.12
N ASP A 178 23.43 -8.72 12.08
CA ASP A 178 23.30 -10.18 12.13
C ASP A 178 21.94 -10.69 11.58
N GLY A 179 21.21 -9.83 10.88
CA GLY A 179 19.88 -10.12 10.34
C GLY A 179 18.75 -10.06 11.37
N ARG A 180 19.01 -9.68 12.63
CA ARG A 180 17.95 -9.51 13.64
C ARG A 180 16.94 -8.46 13.21
N VAL A 181 15.66 -8.77 13.39
CA VAL A 181 14.59 -7.83 13.16
C VAL A 181 14.42 -6.95 14.40
N LEU A 182 14.60 -5.64 14.23
CA LEU A 182 14.48 -4.64 15.27
C LEU A 182 13.36 -3.65 14.95
N PRO A 183 12.61 -3.16 15.94
CA PRO A 183 11.59 -2.15 15.73
C PRO A 183 12.22 -0.80 15.39
N LEU A 184 11.46 0.06 14.72
CA LEU A 184 11.76 1.48 14.55
C LEU A 184 11.00 2.31 15.59
N LEU A 185 11.64 3.39 16.04
CA LEU A 185 11.07 4.31 17.02
C LEU A 185 10.14 5.36 16.41
N THR A 186 10.21 5.54 15.08
CA THR A 186 9.39 6.50 14.34
C THR A 186 8.84 5.85 13.07
N PRO A 187 7.76 6.39 12.48
CA PRO A 187 7.28 5.96 11.17
C PRO A 187 8.39 6.08 10.12
N SER A 188 8.65 4.99 9.41
CA SER A 188 9.66 4.95 8.35
C SER A 188 9.25 5.79 7.13
N PRO A 189 10.22 6.27 6.34
CA PRO A 189 9.94 6.91 5.07
C PRO A 189 9.09 6.03 4.12
N GLN A 190 9.31 4.72 4.13
CA GLN A 190 8.57 3.76 3.31
C GLN A 190 7.10 3.67 3.73
N LEU A 191 6.83 3.66 5.04
CA LEU A 191 5.46 3.71 5.55
C LEU A 191 4.77 5.01 5.14
N LEU A 192 5.40 6.16 5.38
CA LEU A 192 4.82 7.47 5.05
C LEU A 192 4.57 7.63 3.54
N SER A 193 5.52 7.21 2.71
CA SER A 193 5.37 7.18 1.25
C SER A 193 4.22 6.26 0.83
N GLY A 194 4.10 5.09 1.48
CA GLY A 194 3.03 4.11 1.27
C GLY A 194 1.64 4.54 1.75
N LEU A 195 1.47 5.71 2.37
CA LEU A 195 0.15 6.32 2.62
C LEU A 195 -0.32 7.21 1.46
N GLY A 196 0.64 7.68 0.66
CA GLY A 196 0.40 8.59 -0.46
C GLY A 196 -0.22 9.92 -0.02
N ARG A 197 -0.70 10.70 -1.00
CA ARG A 197 -1.20 12.07 -0.77
C ARG A 197 -2.72 12.19 -0.60
N SER A 198 -3.45 11.09 -0.79
CA SER A 198 -4.91 11.12 -1.01
C SER A 198 -5.75 10.44 0.08
N ARG A 199 -5.15 10.02 1.20
CA ARG A 199 -5.85 9.39 2.34
C ARG A 199 -6.79 8.24 1.90
N ARG A 200 -6.24 7.28 1.12
CA ARG A 200 -6.99 6.16 0.50
C ARG A 200 -6.60 4.77 0.99
N VAL A 201 -5.62 4.71 1.89
CA VAL A 201 -5.04 3.46 2.35
C VAL A 201 -5.71 3.03 3.64
N SER A 202 -6.12 1.77 3.71
CA SER A 202 -6.43 1.10 4.98
C SER A 202 -5.13 0.52 5.52
N LEU A 203 -4.58 1.17 6.53
CA LEU A 203 -3.29 0.82 7.13
C LEU A 203 -3.48 -0.19 8.26
N PHE A 204 -2.67 -1.23 8.31
CA PHE A 204 -2.67 -2.22 9.38
C PHE A 204 -1.29 -2.27 10.06
N LEU A 205 -1.30 -2.13 11.37
CA LEU A 205 -0.15 -2.19 12.28
C LEU A 205 -0.54 -2.98 13.54
N SER A 206 0.44 -3.26 14.41
CA SER A 206 0.21 -3.70 15.78
C SER A 206 0.72 -2.67 16.78
N ASP A 207 0.28 -2.83 18.03
CA ASP A 207 0.80 -2.06 19.17
C ASP A 207 2.31 -2.15 19.29
N VAL A 208 2.93 -3.29 18.96
CA VAL A 208 4.39 -3.45 18.95
C VAL A 208 5.08 -2.43 18.02
N GLU A 209 4.49 -2.11 16.87
CA GLU A 209 5.07 -1.12 15.95
C GLU A 209 4.76 0.32 16.37
N THR A 210 3.65 0.56 17.06
CA THR A 210 3.16 1.92 17.35
C THR A 210 3.46 2.40 18.76
N GLU A 211 3.67 1.51 19.73
CA GLU A 211 3.99 1.86 21.13
C GLU A 211 5.21 2.79 21.26
N PRO A 212 6.29 2.65 20.45
CA PRO A 212 7.41 3.59 20.53
C PRO A 212 7.12 4.99 19.98
N TRP A 213 6.00 5.20 19.29
CA TRP A 213 5.71 6.46 18.61
C TRP A 213 5.19 7.52 19.59
N SER A 214 5.53 8.79 19.33
CA SER A 214 4.87 9.90 19.98
C SER A 214 3.43 10.06 19.47
N GLU A 215 2.60 10.74 20.26
CA GLU A 215 1.24 11.12 19.86
C GLU A 215 1.21 11.92 18.54
N ASP A 216 2.22 12.76 18.30
CA ASP A 216 2.35 13.52 17.05
C ASP A 216 2.56 12.59 15.84
N TRP A 217 3.38 11.55 15.99
CA TRP A 217 3.60 10.58 14.92
C TRP A 217 2.36 9.72 14.67
N LEU A 218 1.70 9.27 15.74
CA LEU A 218 0.46 8.53 15.63
C LEU A 218 -0.63 9.38 14.97
N GLY A 219 -0.77 10.63 15.40
CA GLY A 219 -1.70 11.62 14.84
C GLY A 219 -1.42 11.91 13.36
N LEU A 220 -0.15 12.01 12.95
CA LEU A 220 0.23 12.16 11.54
C LEU A 220 -0.21 10.95 10.70
N VAL A 221 0.07 9.73 11.17
CA VAL A 221 -0.27 8.49 10.46
C VAL A 221 -1.78 8.32 10.35
N VAL A 222 -2.51 8.50 11.45
CA VAL A 222 -3.99 8.48 11.49
C VAL A 222 -4.59 9.58 10.61
N GLY A 223 -3.96 10.75 10.56
CA GLY A 223 -4.33 11.86 9.68
C GLY A 223 -4.15 11.57 8.19
N SER A 224 -3.21 10.67 7.84
CA SER A 224 -2.76 10.43 6.47
C SER A 224 -3.37 9.20 5.79
N ALA A 225 -3.98 8.28 6.54
CA ALA A 225 -4.62 7.06 6.02
C ALA A 225 -6.16 7.19 5.96
N GLU A 226 -6.83 6.45 5.06
CA GLU A 226 -8.32 6.39 5.05
C GLU A 226 -8.83 5.87 6.39
N ARG A 227 -8.16 4.82 6.87
CA ARG A 227 -8.33 4.22 8.19
C ARG A 227 -7.02 3.60 8.66
N VAL A 228 -6.82 3.54 9.97
CA VAL A 228 -5.68 2.86 10.61
C VAL A 228 -6.23 1.83 11.57
N LEU A 229 -5.75 0.59 11.46
CA LEU A 229 -6.08 -0.51 12.35
C LEU A 229 -4.84 -0.92 13.11
N ILE A 230 -4.91 -0.84 14.44
CA ILE A 230 -3.83 -1.23 15.36
C ILE A 230 -4.29 -2.46 16.12
N THR A 231 -3.72 -3.61 15.80
CA THR A 231 -3.96 -4.87 16.51
C THR A 231 -3.21 -4.90 17.84
N ARG A 232 -3.83 -5.44 18.89
CA ARG A 232 -3.33 -5.45 20.28
C ARG A 232 -3.38 -6.84 20.91
N GLY A 233 -3.05 -7.85 20.12
CA GLY A 233 -3.11 -9.26 20.52
C GLY A 233 -4.46 -9.63 21.15
N SER A 234 -4.44 -10.12 22.40
CA SER A 234 -5.64 -10.52 23.14
C SER A 234 -6.56 -9.36 23.52
N ALA A 235 -6.12 -8.11 23.41
CA ALA A 235 -6.96 -6.92 23.66
C ALA A 235 -7.75 -6.47 22.41
N GLY A 236 -7.69 -7.22 21.31
CA GLY A 236 -8.44 -6.93 20.08
C GLY A 236 -7.70 -5.98 19.16
N ALA A 237 -8.40 -5.00 18.60
CA ALA A 237 -7.79 -3.95 17.78
C ALA A 237 -8.52 -2.62 17.98
N THR A 238 -7.86 -1.51 17.65
CA THR A 238 -8.54 -0.21 17.46
C THR A 238 -8.50 0.18 16.01
N GLU A 239 -9.64 0.63 15.49
CA GLU A 239 -9.78 1.29 14.21
C GLU A 239 -9.93 2.81 14.41
N TYR A 240 -9.09 3.57 13.71
CA TYR A 240 -9.24 5.01 13.50
C TYR A 240 -9.76 5.23 12.09
N ASN A 241 -10.93 5.84 11.92
CA ASN A 241 -11.49 6.21 10.62
C ASN A 241 -12.18 7.59 10.68
N ASP A 242 -12.90 7.95 9.62
CA ASP A 242 -13.61 9.23 9.52
C ASP A 242 -14.80 9.38 10.49
N THR A 243 -15.31 8.27 11.01
CA THR A 243 -16.41 8.25 12.00
C THR A 243 -15.90 8.26 13.45
N GLY A 244 -14.60 8.11 13.68
CA GLY A 244 -13.98 8.20 15.00
C GLY A 244 -13.05 7.02 15.31
N VAL A 245 -12.97 6.71 16.61
CA VAL A 245 -12.16 5.63 17.17
C VAL A 245 -13.10 4.50 17.59
N HIS A 246 -12.83 3.28 17.11
CA HIS A 246 -13.67 2.11 17.35
C HIS A 246 -12.84 0.96 17.88
N ASP A 247 -13.35 0.25 18.88
CA ASP A 247 -12.75 -0.99 19.35
C ASP A 247 -13.32 -2.19 18.60
N ILE A 248 -12.42 -3.08 18.19
CA ILE A 248 -12.74 -4.37 17.57
C ILE A 248 -12.40 -5.45 18.59
N HIS A 249 -13.42 -6.14 19.07
CA HIS A 249 -13.26 -7.20 20.06
C HIS A 249 -12.69 -8.49 19.45
N ILE A 250 -11.95 -9.25 20.26
CA ILE A 250 -11.50 -10.58 19.89
C ILE A 250 -12.68 -11.55 19.77
N VAL A 251 -12.50 -12.59 18.96
CA VAL A 251 -13.28 -13.83 19.08
C VAL A 251 -12.53 -14.74 20.06
N PRO A 252 -13.09 -15.04 21.24
CA PRO A 252 -12.46 -15.93 22.21
C PRO A 252 -12.23 -17.32 21.63
N VAL A 253 -11.10 -17.93 21.98
CA VAL A 253 -10.74 -19.31 21.60
C VAL A 253 -10.27 -20.08 22.83
N ASP A 254 -10.55 -21.37 22.88
CA ASP A 254 -10.22 -22.21 24.03
C ASP A 254 -8.71 -22.30 24.28
N LYS A 255 -7.91 -22.27 23.21
CA LYS A 255 -6.46 -22.37 23.28
C LYS A 255 -5.77 -21.61 22.15
N VAL A 256 -4.95 -20.63 22.52
CA VAL A 256 -3.98 -20.01 21.61
C VAL A 256 -2.79 -20.96 21.47
N ARG A 257 -2.47 -21.34 20.22
CA ARG A 257 -1.32 -22.20 19.89
C ARG A 257 -0.12 -21.40 19.41
N ASP A 258 -0.33 -20.49 18.47
CA ASP A 258 0.72 -19.63 17.91
C ASP A 258 0.12 -18.38 17.28
N THR A 259 0.69 -17.20 17.56
CA THR A 259 0.13 -15.90 17.13
C THR A 259 0.61 -15.41 15.76
N ASN A 260 1.51 -16.12 15.10
CA ASN A 260 2.05 -15.70 13.79
C ASN A 260 0.97 -15.67 12.73
N GLY A 261 1.03 -14.64 11.88
CA GLY A 261 0.04 -14.41 10.82
C GLY A 261 -1.35 -14.02 11.30
N ALA A 262 -1.59 -13.87 12.62
CA ALA A 262 -2.87 -13.37 13.12
C ALA A 262 -3.18 -11.97 12.59
N GLY A 263 -2.17 -11.09 12.52
CA GLY A 263 -2.31 -9.75 11.92
C GLY A 263 -2.58 -9.79 10.41
N ASP A 264 -1.90 -10.66 9.67
CA ASP A 264 -2.09 -10.79 8.22
C ASP A 264 -3.48 -11.37 7.88
N THR A 265 -3.93 -12.36 8.65
CA THR A 265 -5.27 -12.94 8.50
C THR A 265 -6.37 -11.97 8.93
N PHE A 266 -6.14 -11.20 10.01
CA PHE A 266 -7.01 -10.08 10.42
C PHE A 266 -7.15 -9.06 9.29
N ALA A 267 -6.04 -8.52 8.81
CA ALA A 267 -6.03 -7.49 7.77
C ALA A 267 -6.68 -7.99 6.47
N THR A 268 -6.43 -9.24 6.10
CA THR A 268 -7.09 -9.85 4.92
C THR A 268 -8.59 -9.98 5.13
N GLY A 269 -9.04 -10.54 6.26
CA GLY A 269 -10.46 -10.66 6.58
C GLY A 269 -11.18 -9.31 6.58
N TYR A 270 -10.54 -8.29 7.16
CA TYR A 270 -11.04 -6.92 7.18
C TYR A 270 -11.21 -6.37 5.75
N MET A 271 -10.17 -6.44 4.93
CA MET A 271 -10.18 -5.91 3.57
C MET A 271 -11.22 -6.57 2.68
N LEU A 272 -11.41 -7.89 2.82
CA LEU A 272 -12.40 -8.63 2.04
C LEU A 272 -13.82 -8.30 2.47
N ALA A 273 -14.08 -8.21 3.77
CA ALA A 273 -15.37 -7.79 4.31
C ALA A 273 -15.71 -6.34 3.92
N LEU A 274 -14.73 -5.44 4.04
CA LEU A 274 -14.86 -4.02 3.65
C LEU A 274 -15.19 -3.89 2.17
N ALA A 275 -14.45 -4.58 1.30
CA ALA A 275 -14.68 -4.53 -0.15
C ALA A 275 -16.05 -5.09 -0.55
N ARG A 276 -16.64 -5.95 0.27
CA ARG A 276 -18.00 -6.44 0.08
C ARG A 276 -19.08 -5.55 0.70
N GLY A 277 -18.71 -4.51 1.43
CA GLY A 277 -19.64 -3.61 2.10
C GLY A 277 -20.38 -4.29 3.26
N LEU A 278 -19.75 -5.28 3.91
CA LEU A 278 -20.31 -5.89 5.10
C LEU A 278 -20.32 -4.86 6.25
N PRO A 279 -21.37 -4.86 7.10
CA PRO A 279 -21.58 -3.79 8.10
C PRO A 279 -20.52 -3.76 9.20
N ASP A 280 -19.91 -4.91 9.52
CA ASP A 280 -18.87 -5.03 10.56
C ASP A 280 -17.65 -5.79 10.02
N PRO A 281 -16.76 -5.12 9.25
CA PRO A 281 -15.53 -5.74 8.77
C PRO A 281 -14.59 -6.14 9.92
N GLY A 282 -14.69 -5.50 11.09
CA GLY A 282 -13.89 -5.81 12.27
C GLY A 282 -14.21 -7.19 12.84
N ALA A 283 -15.48 -7.57 12.94
CA ALA A 283 -15.87 -8.91 13.37
C ALA A 283 -15.35 -10.01 12.43
N HIS A 284 -15.41 -9.79 11.11
CA HIS A 284 -14.86 -10.74 10.12
C HIS A 284 -13.33 -10.86 10.21
N ALA A 285 -12.65 -9.74 10.44
CA ALA A 285 -11.21 -9.70 10.67
C ALA A 285 -10.82 -10.48 11.93
N SER A 286 -11.52 -10.22 13.04
CA SER A 286 -11.32 -10.89 14.33
C SER A 286 -11.60 -12.39 14.26
N TRP A 287 -12.64 -12.80 13.52
CA TRP A 287 -12.93 -14.20 13.26
C TRP A 287 -11.79 -14.89 12.51
N ALA A 288 -11.31 -14.31 11.39
CA ALA A 288 -10.20 -14.86 10.62
C ALA A 288 -8.92 -14.99 11.47
N ALA A 289 -8.59 -13.95 12.24
CA ALA A 289 -7.44 -13.97 13.16
C ALA A 289 -7.56 -15.09 14.21
N SER A 290 -8.77 -15.30 14.76
CA SER A 290 -9.02 -16.37 15.74
C SER A 290 -8.71 -17.76 15.18
N ARG A 291 -8.98 -18.00 13.88
CA ARG A 291 -8.67 -19.27 13.22
C ARG A 291 -7.17 -19.48 13.11
N ALA A 292 -6.41 -18.43 12.80
CA ALA A 292 -4.96 -18.49 12.75
C ALA A 292 -4.32 -18.78 14.10
N VAL A 293 -4.78 -18.14 15.19
CA VAL A 293 -4.16 -18.32 16.51
C VAL A 293 -4.40 -19.70 17.13
N MET A 294 -5.45 -20.41 16.71
CA MET A 294 -5.73 -21.79 17.13
C MET A 294 -4.81 -22.83 16.48
N GLN A 295 -4.02 -22.43 15.48
CA GLN A 295 -3.17 -23.33 14.71
C GLN A 295 -1.69 -23.20 15.08
N PRO A 296 -0.93 -24.31 15.08
CA PRO A 296 0.53 -24.25 15.24
C PRO A 296 1.19 -23.61 14.00
N GLN A 297 2.37 -23.03 14.18
CA GLN A 297 3.12 -22.43 13.07
C GLN A 297 3.43 -23.44 11.95
N SER A 298 3.71 -24.69 12.29
CA SER A 298 4.16 -25.73 11.34
C SER A 298 3.16 -26.09 10.23
N CYS A 299 1.87 -25.76 10.38
CA CYS A 299 0.87 -25.96 9.33
C CYS A 299 0.35 -24.67 8.69
N LYS A 300 0.66 -23.51 9.27
CA LYS A 300 0.20 -22.22 8.77
C LYS A 300 0.97 -21.85 7.50
N PRO A 301 0.31 -21.17 6.54
CA PRO A 301 -1.03 -20.58 6.60
C PRO A 301 -2.18 -21.51 6.18
N HIS A 302 -1.94 -22.73 5.70
CA HIS A 302 -2.99 -23.59 5.11
C HIS A 302 -4.08 -23.94 6.12
N CYS A 303 -3.69 -24.48 7.27
CA CYS A 303 -4.62 -24.90 8.32
C CYS A 303 -5.41 -23.74 8.95
N ALA A 304 -4.91 -22.49 8.85
CA ALA A 304 -5.66 -21.32 9.30
C ALA A 304 -6.85 -21.04 8.38
N GLY A 305 -6.67 -21.23 7.06
CA GLY A 305 -7.74 -21.10 6.07
C GLY A 305 -8.78 -22.22 6.18
N ASP A 306 -8.35 -23.45 6.47
CA ASP A 306 -9.24 -24.61 6.59
C ASP A 306 -10.29 -24.48 7.70
N LEU A 307 -9.99 -23.68 8.74
CA LEU A 307 -10.92 -23.42 9.84
C LEU A 307 -11.80 -22.19 9.64
N ILE A 308 -11.66 -21.45 8.54
CA ILE A 308 -12.55 -20.33 8.26
C ILE A 308 -13.91 -20.88 7.86
N GLU A 309 -14.81 -20.88 8.84
CA GLU A 309 -16.23 -21.08 8.64
C GLU A 309 -16.91 -19.73 8.43
N GLY A 310 -17.88 -19.68 7.51
CA GLY A 310 -18.53 -18.43 7.10
C GLY A 310 -17.92 -17.86 5.82
N HIS A 311 -18.79 -17.37 4.94
CA HIS A 311 -18.39 -16.95 3.59
C HIS A 311 -18.49 -15.43 3.49
N VAL A 312 -17.38 -14.77 3.14
CA VAL A 312 -17.45 -13.48 2.46
C VAL A 312 -17.94 -13.77 1.04
N PRO A 313 -19.16 -13.35 0.64
CA PRO A 313 -19.73 -13.78 -0.63
C PRO A 313 -18.89 -13.28 -1.80
N ALA A 314 -18.56 -14.18 -2.73
CA ALA A 314 -17.90 -13.80 -3.96
C ALA A 314 -18.73 -12.77 -4.76
N TRP A 315 -18.05 -11.98 -5.59
CA TRP A 315 -18.70 -11.00 -6.47
C TRP A 315 -19.57 -11.70 -7.51
N ARG A 316 -20.89 -11.52 -7.42
CA ARG A 316 -21.83 -12.02 -8.44
C ARG A 316 -21.86 -11.08 -9.64
N PRO A 317 -22.32 -11.53 -10.82
CA PRO A 317 -22.48 -10.64 -11.99
C PRO A 317 -23.30 -9.37 -11.69
N ALA A 318 -24.36 -9.49 -10.88
CA ALA A 318 -25.17 -8.35 -10.44
C ALA A 318 -24.38 -7.37 -9.56
N ASP A 319 -23.54 -7.85 -8.65
CA ASP A 319 -22.68 -7.00 -7.81
C ASP A 319 -21.68 -6.22 -8.66
N ARG A 320 -21.10 -6.88 -9.68
CA ARG A 320 -20.16 -6.26 -10.61
C ARG A 320 -20.83 -5.20 -11.49
N LEU A 321 -22.06 -5.44 -11.94
CA LEU A 321 -22.87 -4.45 -12.66
C LEU A 321 -23.21 -3.24 -11.78
N ALA A 322 -23.61 -3.48 -10.53
CA ALA A 322 -23.91 -2.41 -9.58
C ALA A 322 -22.66 -1.56 -9.29
N ALA A 323 -21.51 -2.19 -9.04
CA ALA A 323 -20.24 -1.49 -8.84
C ALA A 323 -19.84 -0.67 -10.07
N ALA A 324 -20.02 -1.19 -11.28
CA ALA A 324 -19.77 -0.45 -12.53
C ALA A 324 -20.69 0.78 -12.64
N ALA A 325 -21.98 0.65 -12.33
CA ALA A 325 -22.93 1.75 -12.35
C ALA A 325 -22.58 2.84 -11.30
N HIS A 326 -22.20 2.44 -10.09
CA HIS A 326 -21.74 3.37 -9.06
C HIS A 326 -20.44 4.08 -9.46
N GLY A 327 -19.52 3.37 -10.13
CA GLY A 327 -18.28 3.95 -10.66
C GLY A 327 -18.54 5.08 -11.65
N LEU A 328 -19.52 4.93 -12.56
CA LEU A 328 -19.96 6.01 -13.46
C LEU A 328 -20.51 7.22 -12.70
N GLY A 329 -21.36 6.99 -11.70
CA GLY A 329 -21.92 8.07 -10.88
C GLY A 329 -20.86 8.82 -10.06
N ALA A 330 -19.82 8.12 -9.59
CA ALA A 330 -18.68 8.73 -8.91
C ALA A 330 -17.77 9.49 -9.88
N ALA A 331 -17.51 8.95 -11.08
CA ALA A 331 -16.76 9.61 -12.13
C ALA A 331 -17.45 10.91 -12.59
N ALA A 332 -18.77 10.87 -12.79
CA ALA A 332 -19.57 12.05 -13.15
C ALA A 332 -19.53 13.12 -12.06
N ARG A 333 -19.70 12.75 -10.78
CA ARG A 333 -19.58 13.68 -9.65
C ARG A 333 -18.16 14.25 -9.50
N GLY A 334 -17.13 13.42 -9.67
CA GLY A 334 -15.73 13.86 -9.59
C GLY A 334 -15.36 14.87 -10.69
N LEU A 335 -15.92 14.71 -11.90
CA LEU A 335 -15.78 15.70 -12.97
C LEU A 335 -16.48 17.02 -12.62
N VAL A 336 -17.68 16.97 -12.04
CA VAL A 336 -18.46 18.15 -11.63
C VAL A 336 -17.78 18.90 -10.48
N ASP A 337 -17.38 18.20 -9.40
CA ASP A 337 -16.73 18.81 -8.23
C ASP A 337 -15.39 19.46 -8.60
N ARG A 338 -14.64 18.85 -9.51
CA ARG A 338 -13.36 19.40 -9.97
C ARG A 338 -13.57 20.60 -10.90
N GLY A 339 -14.56 20.55 -11.80
CA GLY A 339 -14.94 21.71 -12.62
C GLY A 339 -15.41 22.90 -11.76
N LEU A 340 -16.15 22.62 -10.68
CA LEU A 340 -16.50 23.61 -9.67
C LEU A 340 -15.27 24.17 -8.95
N ARG A 341 -14.33 23.33 -8.51
CA ARG A 341 -13.09 23.77 -7.83
C ARG A 341 -12.17 24.58 -8.75
N GLU A 342 -11.97 24.14 -9.99
CA GLU A 342 -11.17 24.87 -10.98
C GLU A 342 -11.84 26.18 -11.37
N GLY A 343 -13.17 26.19 -11.53
CA GLY A 343 -13.96 27.41 -11.73
C GLY A 343 -13.87 28.38 -10.54
N LEU A 344 -13.89 27.87 -9.31
CA LEU A 344 -13.74 28.67 -8.09
C LEU A 344 -12.32 29.23 -7.96
N ALA A 345 -11.29 28.41 -8.26
CA ALA A 345 -9.90 28.81 -8.25
C ALA A 345 -9.61 29.88 -9.32
N ALA A 346 -10.14 29.70 -10.54
CA ALA A 346 -10.06 30.70 -11.59
C ALA A 346 -10.79 31.99 -11.21
N ALA A 347 -11.97 31.90 -10.59
CA ALA A 347 -12.72 33.08 -10.12
C ALA A 347 -12.01 33.82 -8.98
N LEU A 348 -11.39 33.10 -8.05
CA LEU A 348 -10.56 33.67 -6.98
C LEU A 348 -9.31 34.35 -7.55
N HIS A 349 -8.68 33.74 -8.55
CA HIS A 349 -7.51 34.32 -9.21
C HIS A 349 -7.87 35.58 -10.01
N LEU A 350 -9.03 35.57 -10.70
CA LEU A 350 -9.58 36.74 -11.39
C LEU A 350 -9.93 37.90 -10.43
N ARG A 351 -10.34 37.60 -9.19
CA ARG A 351 -10.61 38.61 -8.14
C ARG A 351 -9.34 39.23 -7.53
N GLN A 352 -8.20 38.55 -7.64
CA GLN A 352 -6.91 39.05 -7.15
C GLN A 352 -6.17 39.89 -8.21
N LEU A 353 -6.69 40.00 -9.43
CA LEU A 353 -6.10 40.82 -10.47
C LEU A 353 -6.39 42.32 -10.22
N PRO A 354 -5.42 43.22 -10.45
CA PRO A 354 -5.64 44.65 -10.34
C PRO A 354 -6.78 45.14 -11.26
N PRO A 355 -7.50 46.21 -10.90
CA PRO A 355 -8.54 46.76 -11.76
C PRO A 355 -7.94 47.20 -13.12
N GLY A 356 -8.54 46.74 -14.22
CA GLY A 356 -8.13 47.05 -15.59
C GLY A 356 -7.34 45.95 -16.32
N THR A 357 -6.90 44.89 -15.63
CA THR A 357 -6.14 43.79 -16.25
C THR A 357 -6.96 42.99 -17.26
N LEU A 358 -8.24 42.74 -16.97
CA LEU A 358 -9.13 42.00 -17.89
C LEU A 358 -9.44 42.78 -19.17
N THR A 359 -9.56 44.11 -19.07
CA THR A 359 -9.76 45.01 -20.21
C THR A 359 -8.51 45.07 -21.09
N GLN A 360 -7.31 45.04 -20.51
CA GLN A 360 -6.05 44.94 -21.26
C GLN A 360 -5.88 43.58 -21.94
N MET A 361 -6.23 42.47 -21.28
CA MET A 361 -6.16 41.14 -21.87
C MET A 361 -7.15 40.99 -23.05
N ALA A 362 -8.36 41.52 -22.91
CA ALA A 362 -9.35 41.54 -24.00
C ALA A 362 -8.92 42.42 -25.18
N ALA A 363 -8.33 43.60 -24.92
CA ALA A 363 -7.80 44.48 -25.96
C ALA A 363 -6.60 43.88 -26.71
N LYS A 364 -5.78 43.04 -26.04
CA LYS A 364 -4.64 42.37 -26.65
C LYS A 364 -5.05 41.17 -27.51
N ALA A 365 -6.11 40.47 -27.11
CA ALA A 365 -6.69 39.37 -27.89
C ALA A 365 -7.38 39.85 -29.18
N THR A 366 -7.99 41.03 -29.17
CA THR A 366 -8.57 41.66 -30.36
C THR A 366 -7.52 42.33 -31.25
N ALA A 367 -6.38 42.79 -30.69
CA ALA A 367 -5.27 43.37 -31.45
C ALA A 367 -4.39 42.33 -32.19
N GLY A 368 -4.42 41.05 -31.80
CA GLY A 368 -3.63 39.99 -32.44
C GLY A 368 -4.19 39.45 -33.76
N ALA A 369 -5.39 39.88 -34.18
CA ALA A 369 -6.07 39.38 -35.37
C ALA A 369 -5.92 40.26 -36.63
N GLY A 370 -5.11 41.34 -36.59
CA GLY A 370 -4.91 42.20 -37.76
C GLY A 370 -3.55 42.89 -37.76
N GLY A 371 -2.67 42.51 -38.69
CA GLY A 371 -1.45 43.27 -38.99
C GLY A 371 -0.25 42.45 -39.42
N GLY A 372 -0.35 41.73 -40.54
CA GLY A 372 0.83 41.29 -41.28
C GLY A 372 1.26 42.36 -42.27
N ALA A 373 2.39 43.04 -42.02
CA ALA A 373 3.18 43.72 -43.05
C ALA A 373 4.63 43.92 -42.56
N ALA A 374 5.57 43.48 -43.40
CA ALA A 374 7.00 43.47 -43.16
C ALA A 374 7.66 44.86 -43.26
N GLN A 375 8.80 45.07 -42.57
CA GLN A 375 9.99 45.64 -43.21
C GLN A 375 11.28 45.53 -42.36
N SER A 376 12.26 44.85 -42.98
CA SER A 376 13.71 45.03 -43.02
C SER A 376 14.40 46.15 -42.19
N GLY A 377 15.52 45.82 -41.54
CA GLY A 377 16.54 46.84 -41.19
C GLY A 377 17.79 46.39 -40.40
N LYS A 378 18.79 45.85 -41.10
CA LYS A 378 20.26 46.04 -40.96
C LYS A 378 20.97 46.11 -39.58
N LYS A 379 22.03 45.27 -39.48
CA LYS A 379 23.41 45.49 -38.91
C LYS A 379 23.48 45.86 -37.40
N LYS A 380 24.42 45.40 -36.57
CA LYS A 380 25.85 45.06 -36.77
C LYS A 380 26.43 44.47 -35.46
N SER A 381 27.38 43.56 -35.62
CA SER A 381 28.65 43.39 -34.86
C SER A 381 28.68 43.31 -33.33
N GLY A 382 29.30 42.24 -32.82
CA GLY A 382 30.08 42.25 -31.58
C GLY A 382 30.25 40.88 -30.96
N GLY A 383 31.33 40.15 -31.32
CA GLY A 383 31.84 39.04 -30.49
C GLY A 383 32.25 39.56 -29.10
N VAL A 384 32.45 38.76 -28.07
CA VAL A 384 33.47 37.69 -27.93
C VAL A 384 33.09 36.99 -26.60
N GLY A 385 33.05 35.67 -26.55
CA GLY A 385 34.17 34.92 -25.99
C GLY A 385 33.65 33.78 -25.11
N GLY A 386 33.80 32.55 -25.58
CA GLY A 386 33.60 31.38 -24.75
C GLY A 386 34.79 31.14 -23.84
N LYS A 387 34.56 30.45 -22.72
CA LYS A 387 35.53 29.50 -22.18
C LYS A 387 34.82 28.42 -21.37
N LYS A 388 35.33 27.22 -21.60
CA LYS A 388 35.01 25.89 -21.07
C LYS A 388 36.20 25.47 -20.20
N LEU A 389 36.02 24.38 -19.43
CA LEU A 389 37.05 23.51 -18.79
C LEU A 389 37.54 24.00 -17.42
N ALA A 390 37.89 23.16 -16.43
CA ALA A 390 37.85 21.71 -16.21
C ALA A 390 38.37 21.40 -14.77
N ALA A 391 38.05 20.20 -14.27
CA ALA A 391 38.85 19.24 -13.46
C ALA A 391 39.59 19.65 -12.15
N GLY A 392 39.65 18.68 -11.19
CA GLY A 392 40.23 18.72 -9.83
C GLY A 392 41.76 18.80 -9.73
N PRO A 393 42.40 18.58 -8.54
CA PRO A 393 42.43 17.28 -7.84
C PRO A 393 42.48 17.35 -6.28
N ALA A 394 42.96 16.26 -5.65
CA ALA A 394 42.94 15.81 -4.24
C ALA A 394 44.01 16.40 -3.29
N ASP A 395 43.92 16.01 -2.00
CA ASP A 395 44.97 15.58 -1.02
C ASP A 395 44.53 15.96 0.44
N GLU A 396 44.40 14.97 1.35
CA GLU A 396 45.25 14.69 2.56
C GLU A 396 45.05 15.74 3.70
N GLU A 397 44.94 15.50 5.00
CA GLU A 397 45.38 14.46 5.97
C GLU A 397 44.71 14.83 7.34
N ASP A 398 44.60 13.84 8.26
CA ASP A 398 44.72 13.91 9.74
C ASP A 398 43.77 14.82 10.59
N ASP A 399 43.36 14.54 11.83
CA ASP A 399 43.68 13.56 12.88
C ASP A 399 42.53 13.59 13.94
N ASP A 400 42.38 12.48 14.67
CA ASP A 400 42.06 12.31 16.10
C ASP A 400 41.03 13.21 16.83
N ASP A 401 40.02 12.58 17.46
CA ASP A 401 40.00 12.42 18.92
C ASP A 401 38.79 11.57 19.38
N ASP A 402 39.13 10.50 20.08
CA ASP A 402 38.26 9.67 20.91
C ASP A 402 37.69 10.50 22.07
N ASP A 403 36.42 10.30 22.43
CA ASP A 403 35.99 10.51 23.81
C ASP A 403 34.96 9.45 24.22
N GLU A 404 35.49 8.54 25.04
CA GLU A 404 34.88 7.48 25.81
C GLU A 404 34.04 8.09 26.95
N LEU A 405 32.72 7.88 26.96
CA LEU A 405 31.90 8.11 28.16
C LEU A 405 31.35 6.79 28.70
N ALA A 406 32.11 6.28 29.66
CA ALA A 406 31.77 5.15 30.50
C ALA A 406 30.56 5.44 31.42
N SER A 407 29.69 4.43 31.48
CA SER A 407 28.91 3.94 32.62
C SER A 407 28.67 4.84 33.84
N VAL A 408 27.39 5.08 34.15
CA VAL A 408 26.92 5.08 35.54
C VAL A 408 25.61 4.29 35.61
N THR A 409 25.71 3.14 36.29
CA THR A 409 24.57 2.31 36.69
C THR A 409 24.04 2.84 38.02
N VAL A 410 22.75 3.16 38.11
CA VAL A 410 22.07 3.28 39.41
C VAL A 410 20.86 2.37 39.39
N ALA A 411 21.01 1.24 40.08
CA ALA A 411 19.91 0.40 40.50
C ALA A 411 19.26 1.04 41.74
N THR A 412 17.94 1.20 41.71
CA THR A 412 17.15 1.38 42.93
C THR A 412 15.95 0.44 42.86
N VAL A 413 16.07 -0.66 43.59
CA VAL A 413 14.99 -1.56 43.97
C VAL A 413 14.47 -1.07 45.32
N THR A 414 13.18 -0.75 45.42
CA THR A 414 12.43 -0.97 46.67
C THR A 414 10.92 -1.04 46.43
N LEU A 415 10.39 -2.23 46.76
CA LEU A 415 9.01 -2.68 47.07
C LEU A 415 7.95 -2.71 45.96
#